data_AF-A0A537TAD3-F1
#
_entry.id   AF-A0A537TAD3-F1
#
_cell.length_a   1.000
_cell.length_b   1.000
_cell.length_c   1.000
_cell.angle_alpha   90.00
_cell.angle_beta   90.00
_cell.angle_gamma   90.00
#
_symmetry.space_group_name_H-M   'P 1'
#
loop_
_entity.id
_entity.type
_entity.pdbx_description
1 polymer ?
#
loop_
_entity_poly.entity_id
_entity_poly.type
_entity_poly.pdbx_seq_one_letter_code
_entity_poly.pdbx_strand_id
1 'polypeptide(L)'
;MIGIRLSPDKRKAVEAWAKTALDKPSLSEAVRRLVELGLASAHRSAARMKKAMEASEMAGQEIDRLGDPPATDEERQRRKRRLIKGPKEFRDIRRNRPKG
;
A
#
# COMPACT_ATOMS: atom_id res chain seq x y z
N MET A 1 32.09 -7.72 11.74
CA MET A 1 30.81 -7.17 12.24
C MET A 1 30.70 -5.74 11.73
N ILE A 2 29.66 -5.40 10.96
CA ILE A 2 29.44 -4.02 10.46
C ILE A 2 28.50 -3.32 11.44
N GLY A 3 28.91 -2.18 12.00
CA GLY A 3 28.10 -1.40 12.93
C GLY A 3 27.11 -0.49 12.21
N ILE A 4 25.83 -0.56 12.59
CA ILE A 4 24.78 0.31 12.06
C ILE A 4 24.45 1.37 13.10
N ARG A 5 24.47 2.65 12.72
CA ARG A 5 24.06 3.75 13.61
C ARG A 5 22.54 3.86 13.60
N LEU A 6 21.90 3.56 14.73
CA LEU A 6 20.47 3.82 14.94
C LEU A 6 20.32 5.04 15.86
N SER A 7 19.29 5.85 15.62
CA SER A 7 18.90 6.86 16.60
C SER A 7 18.47 6.19 17.92
N PRO A 8 18.63 6.86 19.08
CA PRO A 8 18.27 6.29 20.39
C PRO A 8 16.83 5.76 20.43
N ASP A 9 15.89 6.51 19.85
CA ASP A 9 14.47 6.13 19.81
C ASP A 9 14.22 4.84 19.03
N LYS A 10 14.88 4.70 17.87
CA LYS A 10 14.76 3.49 17.04
C LYS A 10 15.38 2.29 17.75
N ARG A 11 16.52 2.46 18.42
CA ARG A 11 17.11 1.41 19.25
C ARG A 11 16.13 0.97 20.34
N LYS A 12 15.57 1.91 21.10
CA LYS A 12 14.61 1.62 22.18
C LYS A 12 13.37 0.89 21.65
N ALA A 13 12.87 1.26 20.48
CA ALA A 13 11.76 0.58 19.83
C ALA A 13 12.10 -0.87 19.45
N VAL A 14 13.29 -1.12 18.89
CA VAL A 14 13.74 -2.48 18.55
C VAL A 14 13.92 -3.33 19.82
N GLU A 15 14.50 -2.77 20.88
CA GLU A 15 14.64 -3.47 22.16
C GLU A 15 13.29 -3.80 22.79
N ALA A 16 12.34 -2.88 22.74
CA ALA A 16 10.98 -3.12 23.21
C ALA A 16 10.32 -4.27 22.43
N TRP A 17 10.43 -4.24 21.10
CA TRP A 17 9.92 -5.32 20.25
C TRP A 17 10.59 -6.67 20.57
N ALA A 18 11.92 -6.68 20.72
CA ALA A 18 12.67 -7.88 21.07
C ALA A 18 12.20 -8.49 22.40
N LYS A 19 11.87 -7.67 23.41
CA LYS A 19 11.33 -8.15 24.70
C LYS A 19 9.95 -8.78 24.59
N THR A 20 9.15 -8.38 23.60
CA THR A 20 7.81 -8.93 23.34
C THR A 20 7.83 -10.18 22.44
N ALA A 21 8.92 -10.41 21.72
CA ALA A 21 9.08 -11.59 20.89
C ALA A 21 9.27 -12.85 21.74
N LEU A 22 8.67 -13.96 21.31
CA LEU A 22 8.62 -15.23 22.05
C LEU A 22 10.01 -15.74 22.47
N ASP A 23 10.98 -15.62 21.57
CA ASP A 23 12.34 -16.10 21.72
C ASP A 23 13.32 -15.05 22.26
N LYS A 24 12.83 -13.83 22.55
CA LYS A 24 13.61 -12.71 23.10
C LYS A 24 14.97 -12.53 22.38
N PRO A 25 14.96 -12.29 21.07
CA PRO A 25 16.16 -12.28 20.25
C PRO A 25 17.12 -11.18 20.71
N SER A 26 18.41 -11.37 20.43
CA SER A 26 19.41 -10.32 20.64
C SER A 26 19.07 -9.07 19.82
N LEU A 27 19.63 -7.91 20.20
CA LEU A 27 19.39 -6.67 19.45
C LEU A 27 19.75 -6.82 17.96
N SER A 28 20.85 -7.50 17.65
CA SER A 28 21.29 -7.75 16.28
C SER A 28 20.31 -8.62 15.50
N GLU A 29 19.80 -9.69 16.11
CA GLU A 29 18.80 -10.56 15.50
C GLU A 29 17.46 -9.86 15.33
N ALA A 30 17.06 -9.05 16.31
CA ALA A 30 15.85 -8.25 16.24
C ALA A 30 15.89 -7.25 15.09
N VAL A 31 17.02 -6.53 14.94
CA VAL A 31 17.25 -5.63 13.81
C VAL A 31 17.18 -6.41 12.50
N ARG A 32 17.84 -7.57 12.40
CA ARG A 32 17.82 -8.40 11.19
C ARG A 32 16.40 -8.79 10.78
N ARG A 33 15.62 -9.34 11.71
CA ARG A 33 14.23 -9.77 11.45
C ARG A 33 13.33 -8.61 11.04
N LEU A 34 13.43 -7.47 11.74
CA LEU A 34 12.65 -6.29 11.40
C LEU A 34 13.02 -5.72 10.02
N VAL A 35 14.30 -5.78 9.64
CA VAL A 35 14.76 -5.41 8.30
C VAL A 35 14.21 -6.38 7.25
N GLU A 36 14.30 -7.69 7.47
CA GLU A 36 13.75 -8.70 6.55
C GLU A 36 12.23 -8.52 6.35
N LEU A 37 11.49 -8.31 7.44
CA LEU A 37 10.05 -8.02 7.39
C LEU A 37 9.75 -6.70 6.65
N GLY A 38 10.54 -5.66 6.91
CA GLY A 38 10.42 -4.36 6.25
C GLY A 38 10.65 -4.45 4.74
N LEU A 39 11.68 -5.18 4.32
CA LEU A 39 12.01 -5.41 2.91
C LEU A 39 10.92 -6.23 2.21
N ALA A 40 10.43 -7.31 2.83
CA ALA A 40 9.35 -8.12 2.28
C ALA A 40 8.04 -7.32 2.15
N SER A 41 7.73 -6.46 3.13
CA SER A 41 6.56 -5.57 3.10
C SER A 41 6.67 -4.48 2.03
N ALA A 42 7.84 -3.87 1.88
CA ALA A 42 8.09 -2.86 0.86
C ALA A 42 7.91 -3.44 -0.55
N HIS A 43 8.45 -4.63 -0.81
CA HIS A 43 8.29 -5.32 -2.09
C HIS A 43 6.82 -5.60 -2.42
N ARG A 44 6.05 -6.14 -1.46
CA ARG A 44 4.60 -6.39 -1.65
C ARG A 44 3.82 -5.09 -1.87
N SER A 45 4.18 -4.02 -1.17
CA SER A 45 3.51 -2.72 -1.29
C SER A 45 3.73 -2.11 -2.68
N ALA A 46 4.96 -2.15 -3.20
CA ALA A 46 5.28 -1.71 -4.55
C ALA A 46 4.52 -2.52 -5.62
N ALA A 47 4.50 -3.85 -5.50
CA ALA A 47 3.75 -4.72 -6.40
C ALA A 47 2.24 -4.41 -6.38
N ARG A 48 1.67 -4.14 -5.20
CA ARG A 48 0.26 -3.77 -5.06
C ARG A 48 -0.04 -2.41 -5.72
N MET A 49 0.84 -1.42 -5.57
CA MET A 49 0.68 -0.12 -6.22
C MET A 49 0.69 -0.25 -7.74
N LYS A 50 1.61 -1.05 -8.29
CA LYS A 50 1.67 -1.34 -9.72
C LYS A 50 0.37 -1.97 -10.24
N LYS A 51 -0.11 -3.03 -9.58
CA LYS A 51 -1.39 -3.68 -9.93
C LYS A 51 -2.58 -2.73 -9.85
N ALA A 52 -2.62 -1.84 -8.85
CA ALA A 52 -3.70 -0.86 -8.71
C ALA A 52 -3.69 0.17 -9.86
N MET A 53 -2.51 0.57 -10.32
CA MET A 53 -2.35 1.46 -11.47
C MET A 53 -2.81 0.78 -12.77
N GLU A 54 -2.36 -0.44 -13.04
CA GLU A 54 -2.78 -1.24 -14.21
C GLU A 54 -4.29 -1.46 -14.22
N ALA A 55 -4.89 -1.81 -13.09
CA ALA A 55 -6.35 -1.96 -12.97
C ALA A 55 -7.11 -0.65 -13.23
N SER A 56 -6.58 0.48 -12.74
CA SER A 56 -7.16 1.80 -13.00
C SER A 56 -7.10 2.19 -14.47
N GLU A 57 -6.01 1.85 -15.15
CA GLU A 57 -5.83 2.10 -16.57
C GLU A 57 -6.81 1.24 -17.40
N MET A 58 -6.86 -0.07 -17.13
CA MET A 58 -7.76 -1.00 -17.81
C MET A 58 -9.24 -0.59 -17.63
N ALA A 59 -9.63 -0.22 -16.41
CA ALA A 59 -10.98 0.31 -16.15
C ALA A 59 -11.25 1.60 -16.94
N GLY A 60 -10.25 2.47 -17.08
CA GLY A 60 -10.38 3.67 -17.90
C GLY A 60 -10.61 3.36 -19.37
N GLN A 61 -9.84 2.43 -19.94
CA GLN A 61 -10.02 2.02 -21.34
C GLN A 61 -11.40 1.41 -21.57
N GLU A 62 -11.89 0.58 -20.64
CA GLU A 62 -13.20 -0.05 -20.78
C GLU A 62 -14.36 0.97 -20.67
N ILE A 63 -14.24 1.98 -19.81
CA ILE A 63 -15.22 3.08 -19.74
C ILE A 63 -15.25 3.88 -21.05
N ASP A 64 -14.10 4.10 -21.70
CA ASP A 64 -14.08 4.78 -23.00
C ASP A 64 -14.76 3.94 -24.08
N ARG A 65 -14.53 2.61 -24.08
CA ARG A 65 -15.16 1.68 -25.03
C ARG A 65 -16.67 1.59 -24.86
N LEU A 66 -17.16 1.62 -23.63
CA LEU A 66 -18.58 1.63 -23.29
C LEU A 66 -19.24 3.01 -23.50
N GLY A 67 -18.53 3.95 -24.15
CA GLY A 67 -18.95 5.34 -24.31
C GLY A 67 -20.38 5.52 -24.82
N ASP A 68 -21.10 6.41 -24.15
CA ASP A 68 -22.46 6.86 -24.46
C ASP A 68 -22.38 8.00 -25.52
N PRO A 69 -22.74 7.77 -26.80
CA PRO A 69 -22.51 8.72 -27.90
C PRO A 69 -23.02 10.16 -27.70
N PRO A 70 -24.12 10.46 -26.98
CA PRO A 70 -24.68 11.82 -26.94
C PRO A 70 -24.05 12.76 -25.88
N ALA A 71 -23.11 12.32 -25.04
CA ALA A 71 -22.54 13.15 -23.97
C ALA A 71 -21.37 14.03 -24.45
N THR A 72 -21.20 15.24 -23.91
CA THR A 72 -20.01 16.05 -24.20
C THR A 72 -18.75 15.42 -23.60
N ASP A 73 -17.56 15.67 -24.19
CA ASP A 73 -16.30 15.07 -23.73
C ASP A 73 -15.99 15.37 -22.26
N GLU A 74 -16.32 16.57 -21.77
CA GLU A 74 -16.13 16.94 -20.36
C GLU A 74 -16.99 16.10 -19.41
N GLU A 75 -18.24 15.83 -19.78
CA GLU A 75 -19.16 15.01 -19.00
C GLU A 75 -18.72 13.54 -18.98
N ARG A 76 -18.21 13.03 -20.12
CA ARG A 76 -17.61 11.68 -20.19
C ARG A 76 -16.39 11.58 -19.28
N GLN A 77 -15.47 12.55 -19.34
CA GLN A 77 -14.27 12.56 -18.48
C GLN A 77 -14.60 12.68 -16.99
N ARG A 78 -15.59 13.49 -16.61
CA ARG A 78 -16.06 13.59 -15.22
C ARG A 78 -16.68 12.28 -14.72
N ARG A 79 -17.53 11.64 -15.53
CA ARG A 79 -18.15 10.34 -15.19
C ARG A 79 -17.10 9.24 -15.08
N LYS A 80 -16.17 9.17 -16.02
CA LYS A 80 -15.05 8.23 -16.02
C LYS A 80 -14.20 8.35 -14.75
N ARG A 81 -13.79 9.57 -14.38
CA ARG A 81 -13.07 9.82 -13.12
C ARG A 81 -13.86 9.38 -11.89
N ARG A 82 -15.19 9.57 -11.89
CA ARG A 82 -16.08 9.12 -10.82
C ARG A 82 -16.19 7.59 -10.73
N LEU A 83 -16.27 6.89 -11.86
CA LEU A 83 -16.34 5.42 -11.89
C LEU A 83 -15.01 4.78 -11.46
N ILE A 84 -13.89 5.28 -11.99
CA ILE A 84 -12.54 4.79 -11.62
C ILE A 84 -12.26 5.02 -10.13
N LYS A 85 -12.49 6.25 -9.65
CA LYS A 85 -12.21 6.61 -8.24
C LYS A 85 -13.28 6.06 -7.28
N GLY A 86 -14.46 5.73 -7.79
CA GLY A 86 -15.64 5.34 -7.03
C GLY A 86 -16.39 6.51 -6.37
N PRO A 87 -17.69 6.33 -6.05
CA PRO A 87 -18.48 7.28 -5.29
C PRO A 87 -17.90 7.51 -3.89
N LYS A 88 -18.16 8.68 -3.31
CA LYS A 88 -17.52 9.11 -2.06
C LYS A 88 -17.90 8.18 -0.90
N GLU A 89 -19.15 7.69 -0.87
CA GLU A 89 -19.66 6.78 0.17
C GLU A 89 -18.86 5.46 0.25
N PHE A 90 -18.32 4.99 -0.87
CA PHE A 90 -17.59 3.74 -0.93
C PHE A 90 -16.06 3.90 -0.77
N ARG A 91 -15.55 5.14 -0.72
CA ARG A 91 -14.10 5.38 -0.57
C ARG A 91 -13.60 5.00 0.81
N ASP A 92 -14.35 5.34 1.85
CA ASP A 92 -13.95 5.07 3.24
C ASP A 92 -14.14 3.59 3.62
N ILE A 93 -15.16 2.93 3.06
CA ILE A 93 -15.39 1.49 3.20
C ILE A 93 -14.21 0.68 2.65
N ARG A 94 -13.61 1.12 1.53
CA ARG A 94 -12.42 0.48 0.94
C ARG A 94 -11.17 0.63 1.81
N ARG A 95 -11.07 1.69 2.62
CA ARG A 95 -9.91 1.96 3.48
C ARG A 95 -9.87 1.06 4.72
N ASN A 96 -11.04 0.64 5.22
CA ASN A 96 -11.20 -0.18 6.42
C ASN A 96 -11.32 -1.69 6.16
N ARG A 97 -11.25 -2.16 4.91
CA ARG A 97 -11.30 -3.59 4.61
C ARG A 97 -9.95 -4.25 4.99
N PRO A 98 -9.93 -5.31 5.82
CA PRO A 98 -8.72 -6.07 6.05
C PRO A 98 -8.22 -6.62 4.70
N LYS A 99 -6.92 -6.46 4.43
CA LYS A 99 -6.28 -7.06 3.25
C LYS A 99 -6.17 -8.56 3.53
N GLY A 100 -7.09 -9.33 2.97
CA GLY A 100 -6.94 -10.78 2.83
C GLY A 100 -5.78 -11.14 1.92
#